data_AF-A0A3N5AG18-F1
#
_entry.id   AF-A0A3N5AG18-F1
#
_cell.length_a   1.000
_cell.length_b   1.000
_cell.length_c   1.000
_cell.angle_alpha   90.00
_cell.angle_beta   90.00
_cell.angle_gamma   90.00
#
_symmetry.space_group_name_H-M   'P 1'
#
loop_
_entity.id
_entity.type
_entity.pdbx_description
1 polymer ?
#
loop_
_entity_poly.entity_id
_entity_poly.type
_entity_poly.pdbx_seq_one_letter_code
_entity_poly.pdbx_strand_id
1 'polypeptide(L)'
;MKTRTMRREIFAGSAAVAVLLLTAGCGSGGNSAAKQDSVKPVGDSKQLDLYGSGYGSGSGDAPAGGGAKSGPAGQLKAQEVAGVGSAVTDGEGFTLYRFDKDTAKPPKSNCEGDCAQAWPVVLADDAQAGAGVDAAMLGSVTRADGTKQLTLGGWPVYRYAKDTKAGDALGEGVGGTWHAVGPDGKPAAAAKAAGAGTGSGSGSGSGMASGMGMGMNMGAGANSPADGKKVSLSVRQNAQLGGILQNSEGWTLYRFDKDSAWPMKFGCLDACLDTWKPAKPVDKTEVSGIPSELVGSVKRPDGSEQLTIDCWPVYTFTGDKQPGDVNGQGKQGLWFAVTDKGKKAKAAG
;
A
#
# COMPACT_ATOMS: atom_id res chain seq x y z
N MET A 1 -22.74 -52.80 -55.36
CA MET A 1 -23.04 -51.40 -54.97
C MET A 1 -21.76 -50.71 -54.52
N LYS A 2 -21.53 -49.51 -55.10
CA LYS A 2 -20.71 -48.36 -54.65
C LYS A 2 -19.29 -48.58 -54.08
N THR A 3 -18.21 -48.29 -54.83
CA THR A 3 -17.51 -46.98 -54.96
C THR A 3 -17.15 -46.36 -53.59
N ARG A 4 -15.88 -46.08 -53.23
CA ARG A 4 -15.08 -44.95 -53.76
C ARG A 4 -13.62 -44.91 -53.23
N THR A 5 -12.71 -44.58 -54.16
CA THR A 5 -11.58 -43.63 -54.00
C THR A 5 -10.44 -44.03 -53.04
N MET A 6 -9.33 -44.64 -53.48
CA MET A 6 -8.23 -44.15 -54.33
C MET A 6 -7.48 -42.89 -53.83
N ARG A 7 -6.15 -43.03 -53.78
CA ARG A 7 -5.08 -42.01 -53.98
C ARG A 7 -4.68 -41.16 -52.77
N ARG A 8 -3.41 -40.81 -52.54
CA ARG A 8 -2.08 -41.17 -53.08
C ARG A 8 -1.11 -40.14 -52.44
N GLU A 9 0.09 -40.57 -52.03
CA GLU A 9 1.37 -39.83 -52.20
C GLU A 9 1.53 -38.55 -51.33
N ILE A 10 2.67 -38.01 -50.88
CA ILE A 10 4.11 -38.33 -50.91
C ILE A 10 4.84 -37.09 -50.24
N PHE A 11 6.07 -37.30 -49.76
CA PHE A 11 7.23 -36.37 -49.58
C PHE A 11 7.30 -35.28 -48.49
N ALA A 12 8.59 -35.12 -48.10
CA ALA A 12 9.34 -33.98 -47.56
C ALA A 12 9.38 -33.89 -46.02
N GLY A 13 10.51 -34.06 -45.32
CA GLY A 13 11.91 -33.93 -45.72
C GLY A 13 12.43 -32.52 -45.44
N SER A 14 13.07 -32.37 -44.28
CA SER A 14 14.16 -31.43 -43.95
C SER A 14 13.90 -29.92 -43.90
N ALA A 15 14.15 -29.33 -42.71
CA ALA A 15 14.99 -28.13 -42.57
C ALA A 15 15.33 -27.90 -41.08
N ALA A 16 16.52 -28.33 -40.67
CA ALA A 16 17.14 -27.85 -39.44
C ALA A 16 17.69 -26.44 -39.71
N VAL A 17 17.16 -25.44 -39.02
CA VAL A 17 17.71 -24.08 -39.03
C VAL A 17 18.48 -23.87 -37.72
N ALA A 18 19.81 -23.92 -37.83
CA ALA A 18 20.72 -23.44 -36.79
C ALA A 18 20.78 -21.91 -36.85
N VAL A 19 20.40 -21.23 -35.77
CA VAL A 19 20.62 -19.79 -35.61
C VAL A 19 21.72 -19.58 -34.58
N LEU A 20 22.87 -19.09 -35.06
CA LEU A 20 24.02 -18.66 -34.27
C LEU A 20 23.80 -17.23 -33.72
N LEU A 21 23.78 -17.15 -32.39
CA LEU A 21 24.31 -16.14 -31.46
C LEU A 21 24.64 -14.71 -31.94
N LEU A 22 24.10 -13.72 -31.21
CA LEU A 22 24.77 -12.45 -30.87
C LEU A 22 24.49 -12.11 -29.39
N THR A 23 25.37 -12.60 -28.51
CA THR A 23 25.42 -12.29 -27.08
C THR A 23 26.24 -11.02 -26.85
N ALA A 24 25.59 -9.92 -26.46
CA ALA A 24 26.26 -8.81 -25.79
C ALA A 24 26.32 -9.13 -24.29
N GLY A 25 27.42 -9.76 -23.87
CA GLY A 25 27.72 -10.02 -22.47
C GLY A 25 28.36 -8.79 -21.81
N CYS A 26 27.98 -8.54 -20.56
CA CYS A 26 28.82 -7.84 -19.59
C CYS A 26 29.34 -8.91 -18.62
N GLY A 27 30.52 -9.48 -18.90
CA GLY A 27 31.32 -10.22 -17.90
C GLY A 27 32.19 -9.21 -17.15
N SER A 28 32.77 -9.47 -15.97
CA SER A 28 33.07 -10.66 -15.15
C SER A 28 33.46 -10.08 -13.76
N GLY A 29 33.44 -10.70 -12.58
CA GLY A 29 33.40 -12.07 -12.12
C GLY A 29 34.02 -12.07 -10.71
N GLY A 30 33.67 -13.03 -9.84
CA GLY A 30 34.29 -13.19 -8.52
C GLY A 30 33.48 -14.04 -7.55
N ASN A 31 33.54 -15.37 -7.72
CA ASN A 31 33.08 -16.34 -6.74
C ASN A 31 34.04 -16.39 -5.53
N SER A 32 33.49 -16.47 -4.33
CA SER A 32 34.16 -17.14 -3.20
C SER A 32 33.10 -17.85 -2.37
N ALA A 33 33.15 -19.19 -2.45
CA ALA A 33 32.42 -20.09 -1.59
C ALA A 33 33.15 -20.17 -0.24
N ALA A 34 32.42 -20.01 0.86
CA ALA A 34 32.83 -20.53 2.15
C ALA A 34 31.62 -20.79 3.06
N LYS A 35 31.46 -22.08 3.38
CA LYS A 35 30.90 -22.70 4.59
C LYS A 35 29.50 -22.31 5.08
N GLN A 36 28.61 -23.28 4.92
CA GLN A 36 27.56 -23.58 5.88
C GLN A 36 28.18 -23.90 7.24
N ASP A 37 27.74 -23.20 8.28
CA ASP A 37 27.74 -23.73 9.63
C ASP A 37 26.29 -23.83 10.10
N SER A 38 25.92 -25.07 10.39
CA SER A 38 24.62 -25.48 10.87
C SER A 38 24.56 -25.25 12.37
N VAL A 39 23.73 -24.32 12.83
CA VAL A 39 23.39 -24.24 14.25
C VAL A 39 22.01 -24.85 14.45
N LYS A 40 22.02 -25.98 15.13
CA LYS A 40 20.87 -26.78 15.59
C LYS A 40 20.06 -25.98 16.63
N PRO A 41 18.71 -26.04 16.63
CA PRO A 41 17.91 -25.43 17.68
C PRO A 41 17.99 -26.30 18.95
N VAL A 42 18.34 -25.69 20.08
CA VAL A 42 18.11 -26.28 21.40
C VAL A 42 16.70 -25.87 21.81
N GLY A 43 15.82 -26.85 21.91
CA GLY A 43 14.56 -26.66 22.62
C GLY A 43 14.81 -26.55 24.11
N ASP A 44 13.94 -25.84 24.80
CA ASP A 44 13.28 -26.50 25.92
C ASP A 44 11.91 -25.89 26.19
N SER A 45 11.03 -26.81 26.49
CA SER A 45 9.60 -26.67 26.62
C SER A 45 9.28 -26.15 28.01
N LYS A 46 8.42 -25.13 28.13
CA LYS A 46 7.49 -25.06 29.26
C LYS A 46 6.09 -24.73 28.76
N GLN A 47 5.37 -25.82 28.54
CA GLN A 47 3.93 -25.91 28.72
C GLN A 47 3.58 -25.46 30.14
N LEU A 48 2.66 -24.51 30.24
CA LEU A 48 1.86 -24.26 31.44
C LEU A 48 0.40 -24.25 31.00
N ASP A 49 -0.23 -25.40 31.18
CA ASP A 49 -1.67 -25.49 31.35
C ASP A 49 -2.05 -24.67 32.59
N LEU A 50 -3.02 -23.76 32.49
CA LEU A 50 -4.07 -23.69 33.51
C LEU A 50 -5.30 -22.92 33.06
N TYR A 51 -6.39 -23.67 33.03
CA TYR A 51 -7.78 -23.27 33.10
C TYR A 51 -8.01 -22.28 34.25
N GLY A 52 -8.67 -21.14 33.97
CA GLY A 52 -9.01 -20.16 34.99
C GLY A 52 -10.11 -19.22 34.51
N SER A 53 -11.37 -19.63 34.72
CA SER A 53 -12.53 -18.75 34.64
C SER A 53 -12.42 -17.64 35.68
N GLY A 54 -12.57 -16.39 35.23
CA GLY A 54 -12.59 -15.22 36.11
C GLY A 54 -13.33 -14.07 35.42
N TYR A 55 -14.64 -14.05 35.57
CA TYR A 55 -15.51 -12.93 35.25
C TYR A 55 -15.14 -11.77 36.20
N GLY A 56 -14.45 -10.77 35.66
CA GLY A 56 -14.12 -9.52 36.34
C GLY A 56 -14.71 -8.35 35.57
N SER A 57 -15.89 -7.90 36.00
CA SER A 57 -16.51 -6.66 35.55
C SER A 57 -15.67 -5.50 36.08
N GLY A 58 -15.04 -4.74 35.19
CA GLY A 58 -14.24 -3.56 35.52
C GLY A 58 -14.44 -2.47 34.47
N SER A 59 -15.17 -1.44 34.86
CA SER A 59 -15.33 -0.16 34.17
C SER A 59 -14.03 0.63 34.16
N GLY A 60 -13.73 1.30 33.04
CA GLY A 60 -12.83 2.46 32.99
C GLY A 60 -11.52 2.24 32.24
N ASP A 61 -11.24 3.20 31.37
CA ASP A 61 -9.99 3.47 30.64
C ASP A 61 -9.76 2.70 29.34
N ALA A 62 -10.00 3.42 28.24
CA ALA A 62 -9.51 3.05 26.91
C ALA A 62 -7.97 2.99 26.93
N PRO A 63 -7.34 1.91 26.46
CA PRO A 63 -5.89 1.85 26.41
C PRO A 63 -5.37 2.83 25.36
N ALA A 64 -4.53 3.75 25.79
CA ALA A 64 -3.80 4.65 24.91
C ALA A 64 -2.65 3.89 24.21
N GLY A 65 -2.56 4.07 22.89
CA GLY A 65 -1.26 4.15 22.22
C GLY A 65 -0.74 2.89 21.54
N GLY A 66 -1.53 2.30 20.65
CA GLY A 66 -1.01 1.41 19.60
C GLY A 66 -2.07 1.21 18.53
N GLY A 67 -1.70 1.41 17.25
CA GLY A 67 -2.63 1.17 16.14
C GLY A 67 -3.25 -0.22 16.18
N ALA A 68 -4.47 -0.35 15.67
CA ALA A 68 -5.23 -1.59 15.67
C ALA A 68 -4.41 -2.73 15.04
N LYS A 69 -4.43 -3.92 15.65
CA LYS A 69 -3.62 -5.08 15.24
C LYS A 69 -4.51 -6.27 14.93
N SER A 70 -3.92 -7.30 14.33
CA SER A 70 -4.61 -8.58 14.22
C SER A 70 -4.78 -9.16 15.61
N GLY A 71 -5.94 -9.76 15.84
CA GLY A 71 -6.29 -10.26 17.14
C GLY A 71 -7.73 -10.75 17.19
N PRO A 72 -8.14 -11.21 18.39
CA PRO A 72 -9.52 -11.60 18.66
C PRO A 72 -10.52 -10.48 18.32
N ALA A 73 -11.72 -10.90 17.95
CA ALA A 73 -12.84 -10.00 17.66
C ALA A 73 -13.64 -9.66 18.92
N GLY A 74 -13.70 -10.58 19.89
CA GLY A 74 -14.61 -10.48 21.03
C GLY A 74 -16.07 -10.28 20.60
N GLN A 75 -16.81 -9.51 21.41
CA GLN A 75 -18.22 -9.24 21.15
C GLN A 75 -18.41 -8.08 20.14
N LEU A 76 -18.88 -8.41 18.95
CA LEU A 76 -19.18 -7.44 17.90
C LEU A 76 -20.43 -6.62 18.20
N LYS A 77 -20.44 -5.35 17.82
CA LYS A 77 -21.60 -4.47 17.97
C LYS A 77 -21.80 -3.61 16.73
N ALA A 78 -23.03 -3.50 16.25
CA ALA A 78 -23.41 -2.49 15.28
C ALA A 78 -23.76 -1.19 16.03
N GLN A 79 -23.10 -0.10 15.66
CA GLN A 79 -23.30 1.22 16.26
C GLN A 79 -23.09 2.33 15.25
N GLU A 80 -23.55 3.54 15.57
CA GLU A 80 -23.29 4.72 14.76
C GLU A 80 -21.84 5.18 14.94
N VAL A 81 -21.09 5.17 13.84
CA VAL A 81 -19.70 5.66 13.77
C VAL A 81 -19.68 6.99 13.04
N ALA A 82 -19.07 8.01 13.67
CA ALA A 82 -19.06 9.37 13.15
C ALA A 82 -18.44 9.42 11.74
N GLY A 83 -19.17 10.01 10.79
CA GLY A 83 -18.72 10.13 9.39
C GLY A 83 -18.94 8.89 8.53
N VAL A 84 -19.40 7.77 9.09
CA VAL A 84 -19.66 6.52 8.36
C VAL A 84 -21.12 6.09 8.46
N GLY A 85 -21.77 6.25 9.63
CA GLY A 85 -23.11 5.73 9.89
C GLY A 85 -23.09 4.39 10.64
N SER A 86 -24.12 3.57 10.46
CA SER A 86 -24.23 2.28 11.15
C SER A 86 -23.18 1.28 10.67
N ALA A 87 -22.16 1.03 11.50
CA ALA A 87 -21.03 0.16 11.23
C ALA A 87 -20.79 -0.82 12.39
N VAL A 88 -20.12 -1.93 12.09
CA VAL A 88 -19.74 -2.94 13.08
C VAL A 88 -18.39 -2.60 13.70
N THR A 89 -18.32 -2.77 15.01
CA THR A 89 -17.12 -2.64 15.83
C THR A 89 -16.85 -3.94 16.57
N ASP A 90 -15.59 -4.19 16.92
CA ASP A 90 -15.20 -5.31 17.77
C ASP A 90 -15.39 -5.03 19.27
N GLY A 91 -15.00 -6.00 20.12
CA GLY A 91 -15.11 -5.90 21.57
C GLY A 91 -14.28 -4.77 22.20
N GLU A 92 -13.27 -4.27 21.49
CA GLU A 92 -12.45 -3.12 21.91
C GLU A 92 -12.97 -1.79 21.34
N GLY A 93 -14.00 -1.85 20.48
CA GLY A 93 -14.64 -0.70 19.87
C GLY A 93 -13.95 -0.17 18.61
N PHE A 94 -13.01 -0.90 18.02
CA PHE A 94 -12.44 -0.52 16.73
C PHE A 94 -13.44 -0.78 15.60
N THR A 95 -13.53 0.17 14.66
CA THR A 95 -14.36 0.01 13.46
C THR A 95 -13.80 -1.11 12.59
N LEU A 96 -14.68 -1.98 12.13
CA LEU A 96 -14.33 -3.09 11.27
C LEU A 96 -14.60 -2.75 9.80
N TYR A 97 -13.78 -3.31 8.91
CA TYR A 97 -13.74 -2.96 7.49
C TYR A 97 -13.88 -4.19 6.60
N ARG A 98 -14.41 -3.96 5.40
CA ARG A 98 -14.38 -4.91 4.27
C ARG A 98 -13.60 -4.32 3.09
N PHE A 99 -13.06 -5.23 2.29
CA PHE A 99 -12.32 -4.89 1.08
C PHE A 99 -13.13 -5.27 -0.16
N ASP A 100 -13.31 -4.33 -1.10
CA ASP A 100 -14.10 -4.56 -2.31
C ASP A 100 -13.52 -5.64 -3.23
N LYS A 101 -12.20 -5.89 -3.16
CA LYS A 101 -11.56 -6.93 -3.96
C LYS A 101 -11.69 -8.33 -3.35
N ASP A 102 -12.24 -8.47 -2.15
CA ASP A 102 -12.54 -9.78 -1.57
C ASP A 102 -13.79 -10.40 -2.20
N THR A 103 -14.06 -11.66 -1.92
CA THR A 103 -15.32 -12.32 -2.35
C THR A 103 -16.07 -12.84 -1.14
N ALA A 104 -17.41 -12.70 -1.15
CA ALA A 104 -18.27 -13.21 -0.08
C ALA A 104 -18.72 -14.66 -0.28
N LYS A 105 -18.76 -15.15 -1.53
CA LYS A 105 -19.26 -16.50 -1.85
C LYS A 105 -18.51 -17.12 -3.04
N PRO A 106 -17.60 -18.09 -2.81
CA PRO A 106 -17.07 -18.46 -1.50
C PRO A 106 -16.32 -17.28 -0.85
N PRO A 107 -16.28 -17.20 0.49
CA PRO A 107 -15.45 -16.25 1.19
C PRO A 107 -13.98 -16.37 0.77
N LYS A 108 -13.34 -15.27 0.37
CA LYS A 108 -11.91 -15.23 0.05
C LYS A 108 -11.32 -13.86 0.34
N SER A 109 -10.24 -13.84 1.11
CA SER A 109 -9.36 -12.68 1.24
C SER A 109 -8.37 -12.59 0.08
N ASN A 110 -8.18 -11.39 -0.44
CA ASN A 110 -7.09 -11.03 -1.34
C ASN A 110 -6.10 -10.04 -0.69
N CYS A 111 -6.29 -9.67 0.58
CA CYS A 111 -5.39 -8.79 1.31
C CYS A 111 -4.36 -9.61 2.09
N GLU A 112 -3.16 -9.78 1.52
CA GLU A 112 -2.05 -10.57 2.07
C GLU A 112 -0.77 -9.73 2.24
N GLY A 113 0.19 -10.20 3.05
CA GLY A 113 1.50 -9.56 3.21
C GLY A 113 1.41 -8.12 3.73
N ASP A 114 1.97 -7.15 2.99
CA ASP A 114 1.96 -5.74 3.37
C ASP A 114 0.55 -5.15 3.47
N CYS A 115 -0.42 -5.71 2.72
CA CYS A 115 -1.81 -5.34 2.86
C CYS A 115 -2.31 -5.67 4.28
N ALA A 116 -2.01 -6.88 4.78
CA ALA A 116 -2.41 -7.32 6.11
C ALA A 116 -1.66 -6.60 7.25
N GLN A 117 -0.59 -5.85 6.96
CA GLN A 117 0.05 -4.96 7.94
C GLN A 117 -0.73 -3.63 8.08
N ALA A 118 -1.22 -3.09 6.97
CA ALA A 118 -2.05 -1.89 6.97
C ALA A 118 -3.50 -2.19 7.38
N TRP A 119 -3.96 -3.40 7.07
CA TRP A 119 -5.31 -3.91 7.31
C TRP A 119 -5.25 -5.23 8.06
N PRO A 120 -4.95 -5.20 9.37
CA PRO A 120 -4.80 -6.43 10.13
C PRO A 120 -6.10 -7.24 10.14
N VAL A 121 -5.96 -8.55 9.94
CA VAL A 121 -7.11 -9.47 9.93
C VAL A 121 -7.73 -9.58 11.31
N VAL A 122 -9.05 -9.63 11.36
CA VAL A 122 -9.77 -9.98 12.59
C VAL A 122 -9.88 -11.50 12.67
N LEU A 123 -9.43 -12.10 13.78
CA LEU A 123 -9.47 -13.54 13.95
C LEU A 123 -10.89 -14.01 14.31
N ALA A 124 -11.26 -15.19 13.83
CA ALA A 124 -12.61 -15.74 14.02
C ALA A 124 -12.83 -16.44 15.38
N ASP A 125 -11.75 -16.73 16.12
CA ASP A 125 -11.74 -17.73 17.19
C ASP A 125 -12.69 -17.43 18.35
N ASP A 126 -12.89 -16.14 18.67
CA ASP A 126 -13.71 -15.70 19.80
C ASP A 126 -14.87 -14.75 19.39
N ALA A 127 -15.11 -14.61 18.09
CA ALA A 127 -16.09 -13.66 17.58
C ALA A 127 -17.51 -14.03 18.03
N GLN A 128 -18.17 -13.11 18.73
CA GLN A 128 -19.53 -13.28 19.23
C GLN A 128 -20.42 -12.16 18.72
N ALA A 129 -21.64 -12.48 18.32
CA ALA A 129 -22.63 -11.48 17.97
C ALA A 129 -23.12 -10.76 19.24
N GLY A 130 -23.03 -9.43 19.24
CA GLY A 130 -23.63 -8.56 20.24
C GLY A 130 -24.76 -7.72 19.65
N ALA A 131 -25.01 -6.55 20.25
CA ALA A 131 -26.11 -5.69 19.86
C ALA A 131 -26.05 -5.30 18.37
N GLY A 132 -27.16 -5.52 17.65
CA GLY A 132 -27.31 -5.13 16.24
C GLY A 132 -26.54 -5.98 15.23
N VAL A 133 -25.90 -7.08 15.65
CA VAL A 133 -25.25 -8.06 14.76
C VAL A 133 -26.00 -9.39 14.87
N ASP A 134 -26.37 -9.97 13.72
CA ASP A 134 -26.98 -11.29 13.68
C ASP A 134 -25.89 -12.37 13.71
N ALA A 135 -26.01 -13.33 14.63
CA ALA A 135 -25.09 -14.46 14.73
C ALA A 135 -25.04 -15.29 13.44
N ALA A 136 -26.12 -15.34 12.66
CA ALA A 136 -26.15 -16.03 11.36
C ALA A 136 -25.30 -15.36 10.28
N MET A 137 -24.91 -14.10 10.48
CA MET A 137 -24.01 -13.39 9.57
C MET A 137 -22.54 -13.70 9.85
N LEU A 138 -22.20 -14.23 11.03
CA LEU A 138 -20.82 -14.56 11.37
C LEU A 138 -20.38 -15.85 10.68
N GLY A 139 -19.18 -15.81 10.14
CA GLY A 139 -18.52 -16.97 9.56
C GLY A 139 -17.01 -16.85 9.67
N SER A 140 -16.31 -17.71 8.94
CA SER A 140 -14.85 -17.62 8.82
C SER A 140 -14.37 -18.02 7.44
N VAL A 141 -13.18 -17.54 7.09
CA VAL A 141 -12.41 -17.99 5.93
C VAL A 141 -11.03 -18.42 6.40
N THR A 142 -10.57 -19.58 5.91
CA THR A 142 -9.17 -19.99 6.10
C THR A 142 -8.33 -19.36 5.01
N ARG A 143 -7.37 -18.54 5.41
CA ARG A 143 -6.45 -17.84 4.52
C ARG A 143 -5.33 -18.75 4.03
N ALA A 144 -4.58 -18.29 3.04
CA ALA A 144 -3.47 -19.06 2.46
C ALA A 144 -2.33 -19.31 3.46
N ASP A 145 -2.15 -18.43 4.44
CA ASP A 145 -1.20 -18.57 5.55
C ASP A 145 -1.70 -19.48 6.69
N GLY A 146 -2.92 -20.04 6.55
CA GLY A 146 -3.56 -20.91 7.54
C GLY A 146 -4.35 -20.19 8.63
N THR A 147 -4.31 -18.86 8.70
CA THR A 147 -5.07 -18.10 9.70
C THR A 147 -6.58 -18.14 9.41
N LYS A 148 -7.39 -18.21 10.46
CA LYS A 148 -8.85 -18.17 10.37
C LYS A 148 -9.34 -16.74 10.58
N GLN A 149 -9.71 -16.09 9.49
CA GLN A 149 -10.22 -14.73 9.50
C GLN A 149 -11.75 -14.74 9.66
N LEU A 150 -12.25 -13.84 10.48
CA LEU A 150 -13.68 -13.58 10.65
C LEU A 150 -14.30 -13.11 9.33
N THR A 151 -15.48 -13.64 9.03
CA THR A 151 -16.32 -13.09 7.97
C THR A 151 -17.65 -12.60 8.53
N LEU A 152 -18.21 -11.55 7.91
CA LEU A 152 -19.53 -11.03 8.21
C LEU A 152 -20.34 -10.95 6.90
N GLY A 153 -21.49 -11.62 6.84
CA GLY A 153 -22.25 -11.77 5.60
C GLY A 153 -21.43 -12.45 4.48
N GLY A 154 -20.43 -13.25 4.85
CA GLY A 154 -19.47 -13.89 3.95
C GLY A 154 -18.24 -13.05 3.58
N TRP A 155 -18.22 -11.74 3.85
CA TRP A 155 -17.08 -10.87 3.55
C TRP A 155 -15.99 -10.97 4.61
N PRO A 156 -14.70 -11.14 4.25
CA PRO A 156 -13.59 -11.07 5.20
C PRO A 156 -13.50 -9.70 5.88
N VAL A 157 -13.25 -9.71 7.19
CA VAL A 157 -13.28 -8.51 8.03
C VAL A 157 -11.89 -8.14 8.55
N TYR A 158 -11.58 -6.84 8.53
CA TYR A 158 -10.28 -6.28 8.90
C TYR A 158 -10.42 -5.13 9.91
N ARG A 159 -9.35 -4.84 10.64
CA ARG A 159 -9.12 -3.57 11.33
C ARG A 159 -8.23 -2.67 10.46
N TYR A 160 -8.16 -1.37 10.77
CA TYR A 160 -7.21 -0.46 10.11
C TYR A 160 -6.07 -0.06 11.04
N ALA A 161 -4.82 -0.26 10.63
CA ALA A 161 -3.66 -0.06 11.50
C ALA A 161 -3.44 1.39 11.97
N LYS A 162 -4.08 2.38 11.32
CA LYS A 162 -4.03 3.78 11.78
C LYS A 162 -5.18 4.19 12.68
N ASP A 163 -6.18 3.34 12.87
CA ASP A 163 -7.16 3.55 13.93
C ASP A 163 -6.46 3.28 15.26
N THR A 164 -6.47 4.27 16.15
CA THR A 164 -5.70 4.25 17.40
C THR A 164 -6.59 4.28 18.64
N LYS A 165 -7.88 4.51 18.47
CA LYS A 165 -8.88 4.50 19.54
C LYS A 165 -10.22 3.98 19.02
N ALA A 166 -11.07 3.54 19.95
CA ALA A 166 -12.43 3.13 19.66
C ALA A 166 -13.22 4.23 18.94
N GLY A 167 -14.02 3.83 17.95
CA GLY A 167 -14.80 4.75 17.10
C GLY A 167 -13.99 5.52 16.06
N ASP A 168 -12.67 5.36 15.98
CA ASP A 168 -11.92 5.82 14.80
C ASP A 168 -12.44 5.10 13.55
N ALA A 169 -12.52 5.85 12.45
CA ALA A 169 -12.97 5.33 11.17
C ALA A 169 -12.04 5.77 10.01
N LEU A 170 -10.73 5.91 10.27
CA LEU A 170 -9.79 6.51 9.32
C LEU A 170 -9.54 5.63 8.09
N GLY A 171 -9.95 4.36 8.14
CA GLY A 171 -9.92 3.44 7.02
C GLY A 171 -11.04 3.67 5.99
N GLU A 172 -12.07 4.44 6.32
CA GLU A 172 -13.21 4.65 5.42
C GLU A 172 -12.77 5.34 4.11
N GLY A 173 -13.14 4.74 2.98
CA GLY A 173 -12.83 5.26 1.65
C GLY A 173 -11.35 5.19 1.25
N VAL A 174 -10.47 4.59 2.07
CA VAL A 174 -9.06 4.44 1.72
C VAL A 174 -8.96 3.66 0.41
N GLY A 175 -8.20 4.20 -0.55
CA GLY A 175 -8.03 3.61 -1.87
C GLY A 175 -9.32 3.42 -2.67
N GLY A 176 -10.43 4.05 -2.26
CA GLY A 176 -11.76 3.90 -2.86
C GLY A 176 -12.33 2.47 -2.84
N THR A 177 -11.73 1.57 -2.06
CA THR A 177 -12.04 0.13 -2.06
C THR A 177 -12.18 -0.46 -0.65
N TRP A 178 -11.89 0.34 0.37
CA TRP A 178 -12.06 -0.02 1.78
C TRP A 178 -13.25 0.73 2.36
N HIS A 179 -14.13 -0.01 3.01
CA HIS A 179 -15.36 0.52 3.58
C HIS A 179 -15.58 -0.11 4.95
N ALA A 180 -16.04 0.68 5.91
CA ALA A 180 -16.54 0.15 7.17
C ALA A 180 -17.64 -0.86 6.87
N VAL A 181 -17.64 -1.97 7.60
CA VAL A 181 -18.59 -3.06 7.37
C VAL A 181 -19.87 -2.82 8.17
N GLY A 182 -21.01 -2.87 7.49
CA GLY A 182 -22.33 -2.87 8.10
C GLY A 182 -22.70 -4.24 8.67
N PRO A 183 -23.77 -4.33 9.49
CA PRO A 183 -24.17 -5.57 10.16
C PRO A 183 -24.57 -6.72 9.21
N ASP A 184 -24.88 -6.41 7.96
CA ASP A 184 -25.20 -7.39 6.90
C ASP A 184 -23.97 -7.77 6.04
N GLY A 185 -22.77 -7.30 6.41
CA GLY A 185 -21.53 -7.54 5.68
C GLY A 185 -21.31 -6.63 4.47
N LYS A 186 -22.24 -5.72 4.14
CA LYS A 186 -22.08 -4.73 3.06
C LYS A 186 -21.33 -3.48 3.57
N PRO A 187 -20.95 -2.52 2.72
CA PRO A 187 -20.54 -1.21 3.21
C PRO A 187 -21.58 -0.64 4.18
N ALA A 188 -21.12 -0.06 5.27
CA ALA A 188 -21.94 0.77 6.12
C ALA A 188 -22.60 1.86 5.26
N ALA A 189 -23.91 1.98 5.37
CA ALA A 189 -24.62 3.03 4.65
C ALA A 189 -24.29 4.36 5.31
N ALA A 190 -23.66 5.28 4.56
CA ALA A 190 -23.56 6.67 4.96
C ALA A 190 -24.94 7.14 5.43
N ALA A 191 -25.05 7.52 6.70
CA ALA A 191 -26.25 8.16 7.21
C ALA A 191 -26.55 9.33 6.26
N LYS A 192 -27.69 9.27 5.55
CA LYS A 192 -28.21 10.46 4.88
C LYS A 192 -28.32 11.51 5.97
N ALA A 193 -27.52 12.57 5.88
CA ALA A 193 -27.62 13.72 6.76
C ALA A 193 -29.08 14.15 6.83
N ALA A 194 -29.71 13.88 7.97
CA ALA A 194 -31.01 14.40 8.28
C ALA A 194 -30.86 15.90 8.57
N GLY A 195 -31.36 16.72 7.65
CA GLY A 195 -31.88 18.06 7.91
C GLY A 195 -30.87 19.13 8.32
N ALA A 196 -30.22 19.76 7.35
CA ALA A 196 -29.86 21.17 7.46
C ALA A 196 -30.70 21.95 6.44
N GLY A 197 -31.67 22.69 6.97
CA GLY A 197 -32.63 23.46 6.20
C GLY A 197 -31.96 24.50 5.30
N THR A 198 -32.48 24.59 4.09
CA THR A 198 -32.24 25.64 3.11
C THR A 198 -32.65 27.00 3.68
N GLY A 199 -31.67 27.81 4.07
CA GLY A 199 -31.80 29.24 4.31
C GLY A 199 -31.05 30.01 3.23
N SER A 200 -31.75 30.33 2.14
CA SER A 200 -31.27 31.22 1.08
C SER A 200 -31.30 32.66 1.62
N GLY A 201 -30.15 33.33 1.63
CA GLY A 201 -30.00 34.71 2.09
C GLY A 201 -28.96 35.44 1.24
N SER A 202 -29.46 36.14 0.23
CA SER A 202 -28.74 37.03 -0.66
C SER A 202 -28.18 38.25 0.09
N GLY A 203 -26.97 38.69 -0.25
CA GLY A 203 -26.35 39.88 0.35
C GLY A 203 -25.09 40.33 -0.39
N SER A 204 -25.28 41.16 -1.42
CA SER A 204 -24.23 41.92 -2.09
C SER A 204 -23.50 42.88 -1.13
N GLY A 205 -22.18 43.05 -1.32
CA GLY A 205 -21.40 44.08 -0.64
C GLY A 205 -20.00 44.23 -1.23
N SER A 206 -19.87 45.14 -2.20
CA SER A 206 -18.60 45.64 -2.73
C SER A 206 -17.87 46.50 -1.69
N GLY A 207 -16.53 46.44 -1.64
CA GLY A 207 -15.72 47.40 -0.87
C GLY A 207 -14.22 47.08 -0.90
N MET A 208 -13.46 47.92 -1.59
CA MET A 208 -12.00 47.85 -1.78
C MET A 208 -11.25 48.38 -0.56
N ALA A 209 -10.01 47.91 -0.32
CA ALA A 209 -8.90 48.77 0.13
C ALA A 209 -7.54 48.04 0.08
N SER A 210 -6.61 48.65 -0.66
CA SER A 210 -5.17 48.43 -0.59
C SER A 210 -4.60 48.79 0.80
N GLY A 211 -3.51 48.13 1.19
CA GLY A 211 -2.67 48.55 2.32
C GLY A 211 -1.38 47.72 2.43
N MET A 212 -0.24 48.38 2.26
CA MET A 212 1.13 47.87 2.15
C MET A 212 1.73 47.27 3.45
N GLY A 213 2.71 46.37 3.26
CA GLY A 213 3.95 46.17 4.05
C GLY A 213 3.80 45.66 5.50
N MET A 214 4.67 44.86 6.11
CA MET A 214 6.08 44.47 5.94
C MET A 214 6.18 43.00 6.42
N GLY A 215 6.94 42.09 5.81
CA GLY A 215 8.40 42.06 5.90
C GLY A 215 8.87 41.36 7.18
N MET A 216 8.92 40.01 7.20
CA MET A 216 9.85 39.27 8.05
C MET A 216 10.41 38.05 7.32
N ASN A 217 11.70 38.19 7.05
CA ASN A 217 12.67 37.24 6.51
C ASN A 217 12.92 36.09 7.50
N MET A 218 12.74 34.85 7.07
CA MET A 218 13.40 33.67 7.65
C MET A 218 13.87 32.80 6.49
N GLY A 219 15.19 32.78 6.30
CA GLY A 219 15.85 32.05 5.23
C GLY A 219 15.81 30.53 5.41
N ALA A 220 15.57 29.83 4.32
CA ALA A 220 16.00 28.46 4.11
C ALA A 220 16.54 28.38 2.68
N GLY A 221 17.82 27.99 2.56
CA GLY A 221 18.59 28.03 1.32
C GLY A 221 17.94 27.24 0.19
N ALA A 222 17.36 27.96 -0.76
CA ALA A 222 16.98 27.46 -2.05
C ALA A 222 18.19 27.54 -2.98
N ASN A 223 18.73 26.40 -3.41
CA ASN A 223 19.36 26.35 -4.72
C ASN A 223 18.23 26.20 -5.75
N SER A 224 17.58 27.32 -6.07
CA SER A 224 16.77 27.45 -7.28
C SER A 224 17.70 27.85 -8.42
N PRO A 225 17.73 27.14 -9.55
CA PRO A 225 18.31 27.68 -10.76
C PRO A 225 17.44 28.86 -11.22
N ALA A 226 18.04 30.03 -11.31
CA ALA A 226 17.49 31.17 -12.01
C ALA A 226 17.55 30.88 -13.51
N ASP A 227 16.44 30.43 -14.08
CA ASP A 227 16.06 30.53 -15.49
C ASP A 227 14.68 29.88 -15.58
N GLY A 228 13.75 30.44 -16.37
CA GLY A 228 12.33 30.03 -16.45
C GLY A 228 12.06 28.61 -16.97
N LYS A 229 13.00 27.67 -16.83
CA LYS A 229 12.88 26.26 -17.15
C LYS A 229 12.09 25.55 -16.05
N LYS A 230 10.92 24.99 -16.39
CA LYS A 230 10.21 24.05 -15.51
C LYS A 230 11.11 22.84 -15.30
N VAL A 231 11.43 22.54 -14.04
CA VAL A 231 12.20 21.35 -13.65
C VAL A 231 11.24 20.39 -12.96
N SER A 232 10.99 19.23 -13.58
CA SER A 232 10.07 18.21 -13.07
C SER A 232 10.75 17.05 -12.35
N LEU A 233 12.06 16.89 -12.55
CA LEU A 233 12.92 15.93 -11.84
C LEU A 233 14.29 16.56 -11.58
N SER A 234 14.77 16.50 -10.35
CA SER A 234 16.07 17.08 -9.97
C SER A 234 16.81 16.27 -8.91
N VAL A 235 18.11 16.51 -8.79
CA VAL A 235 18.93 16.01 -7.68
C VAL A 235 19.00 17.06 -6.56
N ARG A 236 18.71 16.63 -5.33
CA ARG A 236 18.92 17.39 -4.09
C ARG A 236 20.04 16.74 -3.28
N GLN A 237 20.88 17.57 -2.66
CA GLN A 237 21.83 17.09 -1.65
C GLN A 237 21.11 16.86 -0.32
N ASN A 238 21.22 15.65 0.20
CA ASN A 238 20.75 15.27 1.52
C ASN A 238 21.96 14.95 2.41
N ALA A 239 21.96 15.46 3.64
CA ALA A 239 23.10 15.32 4.55
C ALA A 239 23.43 13.85 4.91
N GLN A 240 22.44 12.96 4.89
CA GLN A 240 22.60 11.56 5.29
C GLN A 240 22.79 10.62 4.09
N LEU A 241 22.30 11.00 2.91
CA LEU A 241 22.20 10.12 1.74
C LEU A 241 22.98 10.62 0.51
N GLY A 242 23.55 11.81 0.58
CA GLY A 242 24.18 12.47 -0.56
C GLY A 242 23.15 12.95 -1.59
N GLY A 243 23.53 12.92 -2.88
CA GLY A 243 22.68 13.35 -3.98
C GLY A 243 21.54 12.35 -4.24
N ILE A 244 20.30 12.75 -3.97
CA ILE A 244 19.08 11.96 -4.18
C ILE A 244 18.09 12.68 -5.07
N LEU A 245 17.23 11.91 -5.76
CA LEU A 245 16.23 12.45 -6.67
C LEU A 245 14.99 12.95 -5.95
N GLN A 246 14.46 14.07 -6.44
CA GLN A 246 13.18 14.64 -6.05
C GLN A 246 12.37 15.07 -7.27
N ASN A 247 11.03 15.06 -7.15
CA ASN A 247 10.13 15.60 -8.17
C ASN A 247 10.03 17.14 -8.12
N SER A 248 9.20 17.76 -8.98
CA SER A 248 8.94 19.21 -9.00
C SER A 248 8.44 19.79 -7.67
N GLU A 249 7.78 18.98 -6.86
CA GLU A 249 7.22 19.37 -5.56
C GLU A 249 8.25 19.20 -4.43
N GLY A 250 9.43 18.65 -4.73
CA GLY A 250 10.50 18.39 -3.77
C GLY A 250 10.32 17.12 -2.94
N TRP A 251 9.40 16.22 -3.32
CA TRP A 251 9.27 14.90 -2.71
C TRP A 251 10.38 13.96 -3.18
N THR A 252 10.98 13.24 -2.23
CA THR A 252 12.02 12.24 -2.52
C THR A 252 11.45 11.08 -3.34
N LEU A 253 12.22 10.60 -4.31
CA LEU A 253 11.88 9.41 -5.09
C LEU A 253 12.58 8.17 -4.54
N TYR A 254 11.81 7.08 -4.44
CA TYR A 254 12.25 5.79 -3.92
C TYR A 254 12.08 4.68 -4.94
N ARG A 255 12.90 3.65 -4.82
CA ARG A 255 12.79 2.37 -5.54
C ARG A 255 12.53 1.22 -4.56
N PHE A 256 11.87 0.18 -5.05
CA PHE A 256 11.51 -1.00 -4.27
C PHE A 256 12.30 -2.23 -4.69
N ASP A 257 12.90 -2.94 -3.74
CA ASP A 257 13.71 -4.12 -4.04
C ASP A 257 12.90 -5.35 -4.52
N LYS A 258 11.57 -5.36 -4.35
CA LYS A 258 10.72 -6.42 -4.96
C LYS A 258 10.32 -6.11 -6.41
N ASP A 259 10.64 -4.93 -6.92
CA ASP A 259 10.54 -4.66 -8.36
C ASP A 259 11.74 -5.28 -9.09
N SER A 260 11.71 -5.30 -10.42
CA SER A 260 12.87 -5.66 -11.23
C SER A 260 13.02 -4.74 -12.43
N ALA A 261 14.28 -4.47 -12.83
CA ALA A 261 14.56 -3.65 -14.00
C ALA A 261 14.35 -4.38 -15.33
N TRP A 262 14.61 -5.69 -15.39
CA TRP A 262 14.34 -6.47 -16.61
C TRP A 262 14.19 -7.98 -16.35
N PRO A 263 13.15 -8.65 -16.90
CA PRO A 263 11.93 -8.02 -17.41
C PRO A 263 11.30 -7.18 -16.28
N MET A 264 10.72 -6.02 -16.62
CA MET A 264 10.18 -5.13 -15.60
C MET A 264 9.02 -5.81 -14.88
N LYS A 265 9.14 -5.95 -13.56
CA LYS A 265 8.09 -6.48 -12.69
C LYS A 265 7.82 -5.48 -11.58
N PHE A 266 6.54 -5.40 -11.21
CA PHE A 266 6.05 -4.56 -10.13
C PHE A 266 5.76 -5.45 -8.93
N GLY A 267 6.56 -5.34 -7.89
CA GLY A 267 6.28 -5.89 -6.57
C GLY A 267 5.32 -5.00 -5.78
N CYS A 268 5.27 -3.70 -6.08
CA CYS A 268 4.30 -2.79 -5.47
C CYS A 268 3.09 -2.57 -6.39
N LEU A 269 1.99 -3.25 -6.08
CA LEU A 269 0.70 -3.15 -6.74
C LEU A 269 -0.42 -2.96 -5.70
N ASP A 270 -1.59 -2.54 -6.16
CA ASP A 270 -2.80 -2.45 -5.34
C ASP A 270 -2.63 -1.63 -4.05
N ALA A 271 -2.93 -2.19 -2.87
CA ALA A 271 -2.86 -1.49 -1.58
C ALA A 271 -1.44 -0.96 -1.25
N CYS A 272 -0.39 -1.55 -1.83
CA CYS A 272 0.95 -0.98 -1.72
C CYS A 272 0.98 0.47 -2.24
N LEU A 273 0.18 0.76 -3.27
CA LEU A 273 0.04 2.07 -3.89
C LEU A 273 -0.70 3.08 -3.04
N ASP A 274 -1.34 2.66 -1.95
CA ASP A 274 -1.89 3.59 -0.96
C ASP A 274 -0.78 4.29 -0.18
N THR A 275 0.35 3.60 -0.01
CA THR A 275 1.51 4.08 0.73
C THR A 275 2.63 4.58 -0.18
N TRP A 276 2.84 3.91 -1.30
CA TRP A 276 3.92 4.18 -2.25
C TRP A 276 3.31 4.58 -3.59
N LYS A 277 3.21 5.87 -3.82
CA LYS A 277 2.53 6.41 -4.99
C LYS A 277 3.48 6.34 -6.20
N PRO A 278 3.08 5.71 -7.33
CA PRO A 278 3.89 5.74 -8.54
C PRO A 278 4.22 7.19 -8.92
N ALA A 279 5.51 7.47 -9.11
CA ALA A 279 5.90 8.78 -9.61
C ALA A 279 5.48 8.91 -11.08
N LYS A 280 4.92 10.08 -11.44
CA LYS A 280 4.44 10.33 -12.80
C LYS A 280 5.61 10.47 -13.77
N PRO A 281 5.49 10.00 -15.03
CA PRO A 281 6.48 10.28 -16.07
C PRO A 281 6.78 11.78 -16.19
N VAL A 282 8.02 12.10 -16.56
CA VAL A 282 8.49 13.48 -16.74
C VAL A 282 9.02 13.68 -18.15
N ASP A 283 8.98 14.92 -18.63
CA ASP A 283 9.62 15.29 -19.88
C ASP A 283 11.15 15.29 -19.68
N LYS A 284 11.88 14.59 -20.56
CA LYS A 284 13.35 14.48 -20.49
C LYS A 284 14.06 15.83 -20.67
N THR A 285 13.40 16.83 -21.23
CA THR A 285 13.93 18.20 -21.35
C THR A 285 13.86 18.97 -20.03
N GLU A 286 13.00 18.56 -19.11
CA GLU A 286 12.74 19.20 -17.81
C GLU A 286 13.49 18.54 -16.63
N VAL A 287 14.53 17.74 -16.92
CA VAL A 287 15.34 17.08 -15.90
C VAL A 287 16.61 17.88 -15.61
N SER A 288 17.07 17.85 -14.35
CA SER A 288 18.29 18.53 -13.90
C SER A 288 19.14 17.64 -12.99
N GLY A 289 20.45 17.57 -13.25
CA GLY A 289 21.39 16.82 -12.42
C GLY A 289 21.35 15.29 -12.58
N ILE A 290 20.54 14.76 -13.50
CA ILE A 290 20.45 13.33 -13.83
C ILE A 290 20.64 13.12 -15.35
N PRO A 291 21.38 12.09 -15.80
CA PRO A 291 21.48 11.76 -17.22
C PRO A 291 20.12 11.38 -17.81
N SER A 292 19.74 11.98 -18.94
CA SER A 292 18.40 11.81 -19.54
C SER A 292 18.17 10.42 -20.13
N GLU A 293 19.25 9.67 -20.39
CA GLU A 293 19.22 8.25 -20.76
C GLU A 293 18.69 7.34 -19.64
N LEU A 294 18.85 7.73 -18.36
CA LEU A 294 18.34 6.95 -17.24
C LEU A 294 16.83 7.16 -17.04
N VAL A 295 16.28 8.26 -17.55
CA VAL A 295 14.88 8.62 -17.37
C VAL A 295 14.03 7.88 -18.39
N GLY A 296 13.02 7.16 -17.93
CA GLY A 296 12.09 6.43 -18.78
C GLY A 296 10.68 6.43 -18.22
N SER A 297 9.80 5.71 -18.89
CA SER A 297 8.46 5.42 -18.40
C SER A 297 8.12 3.95 -18.65
N VAL A 298 7.17 3.44 -17.88
CA VAL A 298 6.63 2.10 -18.04
C VAL A 298 5.12 2.13 -17.89
N LYS A 299 4.43 1.37 -18.73
CA LYS A 299 2.99 1.12 -18.57
C LYS A 299 2.78 0.02 -17.54
N ARG A 300 2.02 0.33 -16.50
CA ARG A 300 1.71 -0.58 -15.40
C ARG A 300 0.56 -1.53 -15.79
N PRO A 301 0.37 -2.64 -15.04
CA PRO A 301 -0.76 -3.55 -15.26
C PRO A 301 -2.14 -2.89 -15.11
N ASP A 302 -2.26 -1.87 -14.26
CA ASP A 302 -3.48 -1.07 -14.08
C ASP A 302 -3.74 -0.07 -15.23
N GLY A 303 -2.85 -0.03 -16.23
CA GLY A 303 -2.93 0.85 -17.40
C GLY A 303 -2.33 2.24 -17.21
N SER A 304 -1.99 2.63 -15.97
CA SER A 304 -1.31 3.90 -15.69
C SER A 304 0.15 3.90 -16.16
N GLU A 305 0.71 5.09 -16.36
CA GLU A 305 2.15 5.23 -16.63
C GLU A 305 2.91 5.62 -15.36
N GLN A 306 4.11 5.06 -15.22
CA GLN A 306 5.00 5.32 -14.09
C GLN A 306 6.39 5.70 -14.60
N LEU A 307 7.00 6.68 -13.94
CA LEU A 307 8.39 7.05 -14.14
C LEU A 307 9.31 5.88 -13.81
N THR A 308 10.32 5.67 -14.66
CA THR A 308 11.43 4.78 -14.38
C THR A 308 12.74 5.55 -14.37
N ILE A 309 13.65 5.14 -13.47
CA ILE A 309 15.02 5.64 -13.42
C ILE A 309 15.96 4.44 -13.51
N ASP A 310 16.85 4.42 -14.50
CA ASP A 310 17.75 3.28 -14.76
C ASP A 310 16.97 1.96 -14.90
N CYS A 311 15.84 2.02 -15.62
CA CYS A 311 14.88 0.94 -15.81
C CYS A 311 14.16 0.44 -14.54
N TRP A 312 14.30 1.09 -13.38
CA TRP A 312 13.57 0.76 -12.16
C TRP A 312 12.32 1.64 -12.00
N PRO A 313 11.14 1.08 -11.67
CA PRO A 313 9.98 1.86 -11.26
C PRO A 313 10.30 2.69 -10.00
N VAL A 314 9.88 3.95 -9.99
CA VAL A 314 10.09 4.85 -8.85
C VAL A 314 8.79 5.41 -8.27
N TYR A 315 8.81 5.71 -6.98
CA TYR A 315 7.65 6.04 -6.16
C TYR A 315 7.92 7.26 -5.27
N THR A 316 6.88 7.99 -4.91
CA THR A 316 6.86 8.88 -3.74
C THR A 316 6.22 8.16 -2.56
N PHE A 317 6.51 8.62 -1.34
CA PHE A 317 6.07 7.96 -0.11
C PHE A 317 5.10 8.84 0.68
N THR A 318 3.91 8.34 1.01
CA THR A 318 2.89 9.13 1.75
C THR A 318 3.25 9.39 3.22
N GLY A 319 4.30 8.75 3.73
CA GLY A 319 4.85 9.06 5.05
C GLY A 319 5.83 10.25 5.05
N ASP A 320 6.30 10.70 3.90
CA ASP A 320 6.96 12.00 3.79
C ASP A 320 5.91 13.10 3.99
N LYS A 321 6.20 14.06 4.88
CA LYS A 321 5.25 15.10 5.31
C LYS A 321 5.59 16.48 4.77
N GLN A 322 6.84 16.67 4.36
CA GLN A 322 7.30 17.88 3.71
C GLN A 322 8.36 17.58 2.63
N PRO A 323 8.56 18.49 1.67
CA PRO A 323 9.63 18.38 0.68
C PRO A 323 11.01 18.19 1.32
N GLY A 324 11.80 17.27 0.78
CA GLY A 324 13.12 16.91 1.29
C GLY A 324 13.12 15.85 2.39
N ASP A 325 11.96 15.43 2.89
CA ASP A 325 11.87 14.26 3.79
C ASP A 325 12.41 13.00 3.09
N VAL A 326 13.05 12.14 3.87
CA VAL A 326 13.60 10.85 3.43
C VAL A 326 13.06 9.69 4.27
N ASN A 327 11.85 9.81 4.81
CA ASN A 327 11.30 8.87 5.80
C ASN A 327 11.00 7.48 5.19
N GLY A 328 10.98 7.37 3.86
CA GLY A 328 10.89 6.10 3.15
C GLY A 328 12.21 5.33 3.09
N GLN A 329 13.35 5.96 3.38
CA GLN A 329 14.67 5.34 3.26
C GLN A 329 14.81 4.17 4.23
N GLY A 330 15.21 3.02 3.70
CA GLY A 330 15.42 1.79 4.47
C GLY A 330 14.13 1.20 5.03
N LYS A 331 12.94 1.70 4.65
CA LYS A 331 11.68 1.19 5.16
C LYS A 331 11.56 -0.30 4.81
N GLN A 332 11.31 -1.12 5.83
CA GLN A 332 11.29 -2.59 5.76
C GLN A 332 12.58 -3.23 5.17
N GLY A 333 13.69 -2.49 5.08
CA GLY A 333 14.92 -2.95 4.40
C GLY A 333 14.78 -3.13 2.89
N LEU A 334 13.69 -2.63 2.28
CA LEU A 334 13.34 -2.88 0.87
C LEU A 334 13.19 -1.59 0.05
N TRP A 335 12.99 -0.45 0.71
CA TRP A 335 12.73 0.83 0.07
C TRP A 335 13.93 1.75 0.21
N PHE A 336 14.34 2.37 -0.90
CA PHE A 336 15.57 3.16 -0.94
C PHE A 336 15.39 4.39 -1.79
N ALA A 337 15.82 5.55 -1.29
CA ALA A 337 15.92 6.76 -2.07
C ALA A 337 16.84 6.52 -3.29
N VAL A 338 16.51 7.16 -4.40
CA VAL A 338 17.22 6.96 -5.66
C VAL A 338 18.28 8.04 -5.85
N THR A 339 19.51 7.65 -6.18
CA THR A 339 20.61 8.60 -6.43
C THR A 339 20.53 9.22 -7.82
N ASP A 340 21.34 10.24 -8.07
CA ASP A 340 21.63 10.82 -9.40
C ASP A 340 22.02 9.77 -10.48
N LYS A 341 22.63 8.66 -10.05
CA LYS A 341 23.00 7.50 -10.89
C LYS A 341 21.91 6.41 -11.01
N GLY A 342 20.70 6.64 -10.51
CA GLY A 342 19.61 5.64 -10.51
C GLY A 342 19.81 4.47 -9.54
N LYS A 343 20.80 4.54 -8.64
CA LYS A 343 21.12 3.48 -7.67
C LYS A 343 20.44 3.72 -6.33
N LYS A 344 20.47 2.72 -5.44
CA LYS A 344 20.03 2.89 -4.05
C LYS A 344 20.98 3.85 -3.34
N ALA A 345 20.42 4.86 -2.71
CA ALA A 345 21.14 5.63 -1.72
C ALA A 345 21.49 4.72 -0.53
N LYS A 346 22.73 4.84 -0.08
CA LYS A 346 23.21 4.22 1.16
C LYS A 346 23.39 5.34 2.19
N ALA A 347 23.26 5.03 3.48
CA ALA A 347 23.65 5.97 4.51
C ALA A 347 25.13 6.34 4.29
N ALA A 348 25.42 7.63 4.28
CA ALA A 348 26.78 8.14 4.36
C ALA A 348 27.35 7.67 5.70
N GLY A 349 28.45 6.91 5.63
CA GLY A 349 29.24 6.52 6.79
C GLY A 349 30.16 7.63 7.25
#